data_AF-A0A3D0Z8S3-F1
#
_entry.id   AF-A0A3D0Z8S3-F1
#
_cell.length_a   1.000
_cell.length_b   1.000
_cell.length_c   1.000
_cell.angle_alpha   90.00
_cell.angle_beta   90.00
_cell.angle_gamma   90.00
#
_symmetry.space_group_name_H-M   'P 1'
#
loop_
_entity.id
_entity.type
_entity.pdbx_description
1 polymer ?
#
loop_
_entity_poly.entity_id
_entity_poly.type
_entity_poly.pdbx_seq_one_letter_code
_entity_poly.pdbx_strand_id
1 'polypeptide(L)'
;MYFLLEETSMEPDRTKVVSNNSGHLPNVFHFQGSSKSQNIPIWDNLASSEDKLELPMDISIVTFATGKIKERDSPLIRQLKKSEIVYSNPAAAFDYAQYGGWSNVLKPKLALESLKNIKTKYVLVADSADVVIQTFDNIIENFKTYQKPVLFGATKNRHPNQTVDIVSDRDLRGDYCYLNAGTCFGETLKVTEFYQAAAELEDIDNPEGSEQLLVRMVFNDNQEWVDFDWQRKVFQTFSKTTLEIIAPYTFRAY
;
A
#
# COMPACT_ATOMS: atom_id res chain seq x y z
N MET A 1 -25.70 -28.22 39.99
CA MET A 1 -26.78 -27.23 39.91
C MET A 1 -26.36 -26.23 38.83
N TYR A 2 -26.98 -26.34 37.66
CA TYR A 2 -26.67 -25.54 36.48
C TYR A 2 -27.22 -24.12 36.69
N PHE A 3 -26.40 -23.11 36.40
CA PHE A 3 -26.91 -21.76 36.14
C PHE A 3 -27.00 -21.58 34.63
N LEU A 4 -28.25 -21.34 34.18
CA LEU A 4 -28.60 -20.85 32.85
C LEU A 4 -27.91 -19.51 32.64
N LEU A 5 -27.07 -19.41 31.60
CA LEU A 5 -26.71 -18.13 31.02
C LEU A 5 -27.74 -17.85 29.92
N GLU A 6 -28.60 -16.87 30.19
CA GLU A 6 -29.54 -16.33 29.22
C GLU A 6 -28.80 -15.75 28.01
N GLU A 7 -29.31 -16.10 26.83
CA GLU A 7 -28.94 -15.49 25.56
C GLU A 7 -29.18 -13.97 25.64
N THR A 8 -28.10 -13.21 25.52
CA THR A 8 -28.18 -11.82 25.08
C THR A 8 -27.55 -11.74 23.70
N SER A 9 -28.46 -11.65 22.71
CA SER A 9 -28.30 -11.31 21.29
C SER A 9 -26.86 -11.08 20.80
N MET A 10 -26.40 -11.96 19.92
CA MET A 10 -25.33 -11.66 18.98
C MET A 10 -25.74 -10.47 18.11
N GLU A 11 -25.23 -9.27 18.43
CA GLU A 11 -25.15 -8.21 17.42
C GLU A 11 -24.19 -8.66 16.31
N PRO A 12 -24.47 -8.30 15.04
CA PRO A 12 -23.64 -8.70 13.92
C PRO A 12 -22.24 -8.07 14.04
N ASP A 13 -21.27 -8.93 14.35
CA ASP A 13 -19.88 -8.94 13.87
C ASP A 13 -19.34 -7.56 13.44
N ARG A 14 -19.14 -6.63 14.40
CA ARG A 14 -18.52 -5.34 14.12
C ARG A 14 -17.00 -5.52 13.98
N THR A 15 -16.51 -5.12 12.83
CA THR A 15 -15.15 -5.18 12.30
C THR A 15 -14.07 -4.86 13.33
N LYS A 16 -13.09 -5.76 13.41
CA LYS A 16 -11.92 -5.69 14.28
C LYS A 16 -10.93 -4.69 13.69
N VAL A 17 -10.77 -3.53 14.34
CA VAL A 17 -9.92 -2.43 13.85
C VAL A 17 -8.47 -2.72 14.18
N VAL A 18 -7.59 -2.55 13.19
CA VAL A 18 -6.15 -2.66 13.34
C VAL A 18 -5.59 -1.28 13.68
N SER A 19 -5.46 -0.93 14.96
CA SER A 19 -4.69 0.26 15.33
C SER A 19 -3.21 -0.09 15.40
N ASN A 20 -2.34 0.77 14.88
CA ASN A 20 -0.92 0.66 15.18
C ASN A 20 -0.68 1.01 16.66
N ASN A 21 0.50 0.68 17.20
CA ASN A 21 0.87 1.00 18.59
C ASN A 21 0.90 2.52 18.90
N SER A 22 0.69 3.39 17.91
CA SER A 22 0.57 4.85 18.09
C SER A 22 -0.88 5.32 18.23
N GLY A 23 -1.87 4.43 18.23
CA GLY A 23 -3.29 4.78 18.37
C GLY A 23 -3.89 5.46 17.13
N HIS A 24 -3.15 5.47 16.01
CA HIS A 24 -3.60 6.02 14.73
C HIS A 24 -4.09 4.88 13.84
N LEU A 25 -5.11 5.14 13.03
CA LEU A 25 -5.58 4.20 12.02
C LEU A 25 -4.93 4.57 10.67
N PRO A 26 -4.02 3.74 10.13
CA PRO A 26 -3.41 4.00 8.82
C PRO A 26 -4.46 4.04 7.71
N ASN A 27 -4.23 4.86 6.69
CA ASN A 27 -5.12 5.03 5.54
C ASN A 27 -5.17 3.79 4.63
N VAL A 28 -4.03 3.14 4.45
CA VAL A 28 -3.85 2.04 3.48
C VAL A 28 -3.09 0.89 4.11
N PHE A 29 -3.58 -0.31 3.89
CA PHE A 29 -3.03 -1.57 4.40
C PHE A 29 -2.42 -2.38 3.28
N HIS A 30 -1.20 -2.90 3.50
CA HIS A 30 -0.51 -3.75 2.53
C HIS A 30 -0.11 -5.09 3.13
N PHE A 31 -0.76 -6.17 2.69
CA PHE A 31 -0.59 -7.52 3.21
C PHE A 31 0.47 -8.32 2.44
N GLN A 32 1.70 -7.80 2.38
CA GLN A 32 2.74 -8.38 1.53
C GLN A 32 3.15 -9.82 1.87
N GLY A 33 3.53 -10.59 0.85
CA GLY A 33 4.15 -11.91 1.00
C GLY A 33 3.23 -12.91 1.72
N SER A 34 3.77 -13.64 2.71
CA SER A 34 3.00 -14.65 3.46
C SER A 34 1.86 -14.05 4.30
N SER A 35 1.91 -12.74 4.59
CA SER A 35 0.84 -12.06 5.33
C SER A 35 -0.46 -12.06 4.54
N LYS A 36 -0.40 -12.01 3.20
CA LYS A 36 -1.58 -12.07 2.33
C LYS A 36 -2.45 -13.27 2.66
N SER A 37 -1.85 -14.46 2.73
CA SER A 37 -2.58 -15.71 2.95
C SER A 37 -3.00 -15.90 4.40
N GLN A 38 -2.20 -15.39 5.35
CA GLN A 38 -2.51 -15.47 6.78
C GLN A 38 -3.68 -14.56 7.17
N ASN A 39 -3.88 -13.45 6.45
CA ASN A 39 -4.80 -12.39 6.84
C ASN A 39 -5.96 -12.21 5.84
N ILE A 40 -6.26 -13.25 5.05
CA ILE A 40 -7.40 -13.26 4.11
C ILE A 40 -8.70 -12.81 4.77
N PRO A 41 -9.10 -13.33 5.94
CA PRO A 41 -10.37 -12.91 6.55
C PRO A 41 -10.44 -11.42 6.86
N ILE A 42 -9.31 -10.80 7.22
CA ILE A 42 -9.27 -9.39 7.63
C ILE A 42 -9.37 -8.49 6.41
N TRP A 43 -8.56 -8.74 5.38
CA TRP A 43 -8.62 -7.93 4.18
C TRP A 43 -9.93 -8.18 3.41
N ASP A 44 -10.46 -9.40 3.41
CA ASP A 44 -11.75 -9.71 2.77
C ASP A 44 -12.90 -8.99 3.49
N ASN A 45 -12.91 -8.95 4.83
CA ASN A 45 -13.90 -8.15 5.57
C ASN A 45 -13.83 -6.67 5.23
N LEU A 46 -12.62 -6.08 5.19
CA LEU A 46 -12.45 -4.66 4.85
C LEU A 46 -12.81 -4.36 3.39
N ALA A 47 -12.45 -5.25 2.47
CA ALA A 47 -12.80 -5.10 1.04
C ALA A 47 -14.28 -5.39 0.76
N SER A 48 -14.95 -6.14 1.65
CA SER A 48 -16.39 -6.46 1.57
C SER A 48 -17.28 -5.46 2.29
N SER A 49 -16.73 -4.56 3.13
CA SER A 49 -17.49 -3.58 3.91
C SER A 49 -18.53 -2.87 3.06
N GLU A 50 -19.72 -2.63 3.61
CA GLU A 50 -20.79 -1.90 2.91
C GLU A 50 -20.48 -0.42 2.68
N ASP A 51 -19.52 0.11 3.43
CA ASP A 51 -19.06 1.48 3.26
C ASP A 51 -18.34 1.64 1.91
N LYS A 52 -18.75 2.65 1.14
CA LYS A 52 -18.03 3.08 -0.06
C LYS A 52 -16.88 4.00 0.33
N LEU A 53 -15.78 3.90 -0.39
CA LEU A 53 -14.66 4.84 -0.28
C LEU A 53 -15.03 6.16 -0.96
N GLU A 54 -14.74 7.27 -0.30
CA GLU A 54 -14.81 8.61 -0.91
C GLU A 54 -13.41 9.05 -1.30
N LEU A 55 -13.13 9.13 -2.61
CA LEU A 55 -11.84 9.59 -3.12
C LEU A 55 -11.81 11.12 -3.21
N PRO A 56 -10.85 11.80 -2.54
CA PRO A 56 -10.64 13.24 -2.74
C PRO A 56 -10.36 13.58 -4.20
N MET A 57 -10.95 14.68 -4.70
CA MET A 57 -10.86 15.08 -6.11
C MET A 57 -9.42 15.35 -6.60
N ASP A 58 -8.49 15.61 -5.67
CA ASP A 58 -7.10 15.90 -5.95
C ASP A 58 -6.18 14.68 -5.89
N ILE A 59 -6.75 13.47 -5.75
CA ILE A 59 -6.03 12.19 -5.74
C ILE A 59 -6.44 11.36 -6.97
N SER A 60 -5.46 10.75 -7.63
CA SER A 60 -5.70 9.63 -8.55
C SER A 60 -5.05 8.34 -8.07
N ILE A 61 -5.52 7.21 -8.57
CA ILE A 61 -5.01 5.88 -8.18
C ILE A 61 -4.43 5.17 -9.40
N VAL A 62 -3.23 4.63 -9.24
CA VAL A 62 -2.58 3.73 -10.20
C VAL A 62 -2.38 2.38 -9.52
N THR A 63 -2.76 1.30 -10.19
CA THR A 63 -2.62 -0.06 -9.67
C THR A 63 -2.18 -1.03 -10.75
N PHE A 64 -1.69 -2.21 -10.37
CA PHE A 64 -1.18 -3.22 -11.30
C PHE A 64 -1.95 -4.53 -11.17
N ALA A 65 -3.04 -4.67 -11.93
CA ALA A 65 -3.78 -5.91 -12.04
C ALA A 65 -3.73 -6.43 -13.48
N THR A 66 -3.01 -7.53 -13.71
CA THR A 66 -3.01 -8.17 -15.04
C THR A 66 -4.37 -8.78 -15.36
N GLY A 67 -4.67 -9.02 -16.64
CA GLY A 67 -5.90 -9.71 -17.07
C GLY A 67 -6.09 -11.12 -16.49
N LYS A 68 -5.06 -11.73 -15.88
CA LYS A 68 -5.17 -13.01 -15.16
C LYS A 68 -5.65 -12.88 -13.72
N ILE A 69 -5.53 -11.70 -13.12
CA ILE A 69 -5.99 -11.44 -11.75
C ILE A 69 -7.50 -11.25 -11.80
N LYS A 70 -8.25 -12.18 -11.19
CA LYS A 70 -9.70 -12.02 -11.06
C LYS A 70 -9.99 -10.97 -9.99
N GLU A 71 -11.12 -10.30 -10.12
CA GLU A 71 -11.53 -9.25 -9.19
C GLU A 71 -11.54 -9.71 -7.72
N ARG A 72 -12.04 -10.92 -7.45
CA ARG A 72 -12.04 -11.53 -6.11
C ARG A 72 -10.64 -11.75 -5.52
N ASP A 73 -9.61 -11.80 -6.38
CA ASP A 73 -8.22 -12.05 -5.98
C ASP A 73 -7.45 -10.72 -5.78
N SER A 74 -8.17 -9.57 -5.85
CA SER A 74 -7.63 -8.21 -5.81
C SER A 74 -8.51 -7.29 -4.94
N PRO A 75 -8.25 -7.21 -3.62
CA PRO A 75 -9.02 -6.37 -2.70
C PRO A 75 -9.19 -4.93 -3.18
N LEU A 76 -8.08 -4.32 -3.62
CA LEU A 76 -8.09 -2.95 -4.07
C LEU A 76 -9.06 -2.76 -5.24
N ILE A 77 -8.96 -3.61 -6.28
CA ILE A 77 -9.84 -3.51 -7.45
C ILE A 77 -11.31 -3.68 -7.06
N ARG A 78 -11.60 -4.60 -6.14
CA ARG A 78 -12.97 -4.80 -5.63
C ARG A 78 -13.49 -3.55 -4.92
N GLN A 79 -12.69 -2.94 -4.04
CA GLN A 79 -13.08 -1.70 -3.34
C GLN A 79 -13.32 -0.54 -4.30
N LEU A 80 -12.43 -0.37 -5.28
CA LEU A 80 -12.51 0.71 -6.26
C LEU A 80 -13.76 0.58 -7.14
N LYS A 81 -14.06 -0.64 -7.62
CA LYS A 81 -15.27 -0.89 -8.42
C LYS A 81 -16.55 -0.71 -7.59
N LYS A 82 -16.60 -1.23 -6.36
CA LYS A 82 -17.75 -1.06 -5.46
C LYS A 82 -18.03 0.42 -5.18
N SER A 83 -16.96 1.21 -5.01
CA SER A 83 -17.05 2.64 -4.72
C SER A 83 -17.16 3.51 -5.97
N GLU A 84 -17.24 2.90 -7.16
CA GLU A 84 -17.32 3.60 -8.45
C GLU A 84 -16.15 4.59 -8.68
N ILE A 85 -15.00 4.29 -8.07
CA ILE A 85 -13.78 5.08 -8.21
C ILE A 85 -13.10 4.73 -9.53
N VAL A 86 -12.80 5.75 -10.33
CA VAL A 86 -11.99 5.61 -11.53
C VAL A 86 -10.51 5.49 -11.14
N TYR A 87 -9.83 4.49 -11.69
CA TYR A 87 -8.41 4.24 -11.46
C TYR A 87 -7.69 3.87 -12.76
N SER A 88 -6.37 4.08 -12.79
CA SER A 88 -5.53 3.65 -13.89
C SER A 88 -4.93 2.26 -13.61
N ASN A 89 -5.04 1.35 -14.57
CA ASN A 89 -4.44 0.02 -14.48
C ASN A 89 -3.70 -0.32 -15.80
N PRO A 90 -2.45 0.13 -15.95
CA PRO A 90 -1.65 -0.09 -17.17
C PRO A 90 -1.35 -1.59 -17.38
N ALA A 91 -1.39 -2.40 -16.33
CA ALA A 91 -1.19 -3.85 -16.42
C ALA A 91 -2.40 -4.61 -16.99
N ALA A 92 -3.58 -3.98 -17.15
CA ALA A 92 -4.79 -4.67 -17.60
C ALA A 92 -4.62 -5.33 -18.99
N ALA A 93 -3.94 -4.63 -19.90
CA ALA A 93 -3.68 -5.06 -21.27
C ALA A 93 -2.37 -5.85 -21.42
N PHE A 94 -1.77 -6.32 -20.30
CA PHE A 94 -0.47 -6.98 -20.33
C PHE A 94 -0.49 -8.25 -21.19
N ASP A 95 0.35 -8.26 -22.23
CA ASP A 95 0.48 -9.38 -23.16
C ASP A 95 1.54 -10.39 -22.67
N TYR A 96 1.07 -11.47 -22.06
CA TYR A 96 1.93 -12.55 -21.59
C TYR A 96 2.73 -13.25 -22.70
N ALA A 97 2.23 -13.25 -23.94
CA ALA A 97 2.93 -13.88 -25.07
C ALA A 97 4.10 -13.00 -25.53
N GLN A 98 3.92 -11.68 -25.55
CA GLN A 98 4.97 -10.73 -25.90
C GLN A 98 6.10 -10.69 -24.87
N TYR A 99 5.78 -10.74 -23.57
CA TYR A 99 6.75 -10.53 -22.50
C TYR A 99 7.26 -11.82 -21.83
N GLY A 100 6.79 -13.00 -22.26
CA GLY A 100 7.22 -14.29 -21.69
C GLY A 100 6.78 -14.54 -20.25
N GLY A 101 5.94 -13.69 -19.68
CA GLY A 101 5.51 -13.76 -18.28
C GLY A 101 5.34 -12.39 -17.65
N TRP A 102 4.64 -12.33 -16.52
CA TRP A 102 4.63 -11.13 -15.68
C TRP A 102 5.93 -11.04 -14.89
N SER A 103 6.52 -9.85 -14.83
CA SER A 103 7.66 -9.55 -13.97
C SER A 103 7.40 -8.25 -13.22
N ASN A 104 7.65 -8.24 -11.91
CA ASN A 104 7.40 -7.06 -11.09
C ASN A 104 8.28 -5.88 -11.49
N VAL A 105 9.47 -6.12 -12.04
CA VAL A 105 10.37 -5.06 -12.55
C VAL A 105 9.74 -4.21 -13.67
N LEU A 106 8.62 -4.64 -14.25
CA LEU A 106 7.86 -3.86 -15.23
C LEU A 106 7.00 -2.76 -14.58
N LYS A 107 6.71 -2.86 -13.28
CA LYS A 107 5.83 -1.89 -12.58
C LYS A 107 6.28 -0.44 -12.73
N PRO A 108 7.59 -0.06 -12.63
CA PRO A 108 8.00 1.33 -12.86
C PRO A 108 7.64 1.85 -14.25
N LYS A 109 7.90 1.06 -15.31
CA LYS A 109 7.57 1.42 -16.70
C LYS A 109 6.06 1.58 -16.88
N LEU A 110 5.29 0.63 -16.36
CA LEU A 110 3.83 0.68 -16.43
C LEU A 110 3.25 1.85 -15.63
N ALA A 111 3.80 2.15 -14.45
CA ALA A 111 3.39 3.30 -13.64
C ALA A 111 3.51 4.61 -14.44
N LEU A 112 4.62 4.78 -15.18
CA LEU A 112 4.86 5.96 -16.01
C LEU A 112 3.85 6.16 -17.13
N GLU A 113 3.36 5.08 -17.75
CA GLU A 113 2.33 5.16 -18.78
C GLU A 113 1.06 5.85 -18.24
N SER A 114 0.70 5.53 -17.00
CA SER A 114 -0.41 6.19 -16.29
C SER A 114 -0.06 7.60 -15.84
N LEU A 115 1.07 7.76 -15.15
CA LEU A 115 1.46 9.00 -14.46
C LEU A 115 1.58 10.19 -15.42
N LYS A 116 2.06 9.98 -16.66
CA LYS A 116 2.17 11.03 -17.69
C LYS A 116 0.82 11.70 -18.03
N ASN A 117 -0.29 10.99 -17.82
CA ASN A 117 -1.63 11.45 -18.17
C ASN A 117 -2.43 11.97 -16.97
N ILE A 118 -2.01 11.66 -15.74
CA ILE A 118 -2.69 12.09 -14.52
C ILE A 118 -2.47 13.60 -14.29
N LYS A 119 -3.54 14.31 -13.91
CA LYS A 119 -3.54 15.77 -13.67
C LYS A 119 -3.91 16.16 -12.25
N THR A 120 -4.33 15.22 -11.42
CA THR A 120 -4.56 15.43 -10.00
C THR A 120 -3.26 15.76 -9.29
N LYS A 121 -3.36 16.50 -8.18
CA LYS A 121 -2.19 16.99 -7.45
C LYS A 121 -1.40 15.84 -6.82
N TYR A 122 -2.10 14.83 -6.33
CA TYR A 122 -1.51 13.67 -5.69
C TYR A 122 -1.90 12.37 -6.40
N VAL A 123 -1.07 11.36 -6.22
CA VAL A 123 -1.31 10.02 -6.74
C VAL A 123 -1.00 8.96 -5.67
N LEU A 124 -1.86 7.96 -5.58
CA LEU A 124 -1.61 6.71 -4.87
C LEU A 124 -1.24 5.65 -5.90
N VAL A 125 -0.01 5.15 -5.85
CA VAL A 125 0.43 3.97 -6.59
C VAL A 125 0.43 2.78 -5.65
N ALA A 126 -0.31 1.72 -5.96
CA ALA A 126 -0.49 0.60 -5.06
C ALA A 126 -0.56 -0.75 -5.79
N ASP A 127 -0.09 -1.80 -5.13
CA ASP A 127 -0.32 -3.17 -5.57
C ASP A 127 -1.80 -3.51 -5.54
N SER A 128 -2.27 -4.31 -6.51
CA SER A 128 -3.70 -4.62 -6.57
C SER A 128 -4.09 -5.78 -5.66
N ALA A 129 -3.21 -6.78 -5.56
CA ALA A 129 -3.56 -8.12 -5.13
C ALA A 129 -3.56 -8.30 -3.61
N ASP A 130 -2.96 -7.36 -2.87
CA ASP A 130 -2.74 -7.44 -1.43
C ASP A 130 -2.77 -6.06 -0.74
N VAL A 131 -3.34 -5.04 -1.39
CA VAL A 131 -3.60 -3.73 -0.77
C VAL A 131 -5.09 -3.54 -0.52
N VAL A 132 -5.41 -2.94 0.62
CA VAL A 132 -6.74 -2.49 1.02
C VAL A 132 -6.65 -1.02 1.41
N ILE A 133 -7.59 -0.21 0.94
CA ILE A 133 -7.76 1.16 1.44
C ILE A 133 -8.73 1.09 2.63
N GLN A 134 -8.28 1.58 3.79
CA GLN A 134 -9.11 1.70 4.98
C GLN A 134 -9.95 2.99 4.92
N THR A 135 -9.31 4.12 4.59
CA THR A 135 -9.96 5.42 4.42
C THR A 135 -9.03 6.40 3.70
N PHE A 136 -9.59 7.38 3.00
CA PHE A 136 -8.84 8.54 2.50
C PHE A 136 -8.82 9.72 3.50
N ASP A 137 -9.52 9.61 4.62
CA ASP A 137 -9.59 10.67 5.63
C ASP A 137 -8.20 11.05 6.12
N ASN A 138 -7.90 12.34 6.09
CA ASN A 138 -6.63 12.91 6.54
C ASN A 138 -5.38 12.36 5.83
N ILE A 139 -5.51 11.66 4.68
CA ILE A 139 -4.35 11.04 4.02
C ILE A 139 -3.31 12.09 3.62
N ILE A 140 -3.76 13.26 3.14
CA ILE A 140 -2.90 14.37 2.73
C ILE A 140 -2.25 15.02 3.94
N GLU A 141 -3.00 15.20 5.03
CA GLU A 141 -2.52 15.76 6.30
C GLU A 141 -1.43 14.86 6.90
N ASN A 142 -1.69 13.55 6.96
CA ASN A 142 -0.75 12.53 7.44
C ASN A 142 0.52 12.52 6.58
N PHE A 143 0.36 12.51 5.25
CA PHE A 143 1.45 12.59 4.28
C PHE A 143 2.31 13.84 4.48
N LYS A 144 1.70 15.02 4.62
CA LYS A 144 2.41 16.30 4.79
C LYS A 144 3.28 16.35 6.05
N THR A 145 3.02 15.52 7.06
CA THR A 145 3.89 15.48 8.26
C THR A 145 5.31 15.02 7.97
N TYR A 146 5.54 14.32 6.86
CA TYR A 146 6.86 13.89 6.41
C TYR A 146 7.67 15.00 5.75
N GLN A 147 7.02 16.06 5.26
CA GLN A 147 7.66 17.18 4.55
C GLN A 147 8.48 16.71 3.33
N LYS A 148 8.00 15.66 2.66
CA LYS A 148 8.63 15.04 1.49
C LYS A 148 7.57 14.87 0.41
N PRO A 149 7.85 15.23 -0.85
CA PRO A 149 6.86 15.12 -1.92
C PRO A 149 6.56 13.68 -2.35
N VAL A 150 7.37 12.69 -1.97
CA VAL A 150 7.12 11.27 -2.25
C VAL A 150 7.30 10.44 -0.98
N LEU A 151 6.32 9.59 -0.68
CA LEU A 151 6.30 8.73 0.48
C LEU A 151 5.96 7.29 0.08
N PHE A 152 6.87 6.36 0.35
CA PHE A 152 6.63 4.92 0.17
C PHE A 152 6.11 4.25 1.44
N GLY A 153 5.53 3.06 1.31
CA GLY A 153 5.25 2.19 2.46
C GLY A 153 6.54 1.82 3.21
N ALA A 154 6.42 1.53 4.49
CA ALA A 154 7.52 1.06 5.32
C ALA A 154 7.29 -0.39 5.80
N THR A 155 8.37 -1.15 5.96
CA THR A 155 8.33 -2.56 6.36
C THR A 155 9.47 -2.92 7.30
N LYS A 156 9.30 -4.04 8.01
CA LYS A 156 10.32 -4.61 8.92
C LYS A 156 11.39 -5.42 8.20
N ASN A 157 11.18 -5.73 6.91
CA ASN A 157 12.02 -6.65 6.16
C ASN A 157 12.80 -5.90 5.08
N ARG A 158 14.13 -6.03 5.11
CA ARG A 158 14.97 -5.66 3.98
C ARG A 158 14.76 -6.67 2.85
N HIS A 159 14.06 -6.26 1.79
CA HIS A 159 13.81 -7.09 0.62
C HIS A 159 14.10 -6.32 -0.70
N PRO A 160 14.76 -6.94 -1.69
CA PRO A 160 15.61 -8.12 -1.53
C PRO A 160 16.73 -7.85 -0.51
N ASN A 161 17.45 -8.89 -0.08
CA ASN A 161 18.46 -8.78 0.99
C ASN A 161 19.79 -8.17 0.51
N GLN A 162 19.74 -7.20 -0.41
CA GLN A 162 20.88 -6.42 -0.89
C GLN A 162 20.91 -5.07 -0.17
N THR A 163 22.11 -4.56 0.14
CA THR A 163 22.29 -3.24 0.74
C THR A 163 22.49 -2.21 -0.36
N VAL A 164 21.39 -1.56 -0.78
CA VAL A 164 21.39 -0.53 -1.84
C VAL A 164 20.98 0.86 -1.33
N ASP A 165 20.35 0.93 -0.16
CA ASP A 165 19.88 2.16 0.48
C ASP A 165 20.56 2.41 1.82
N ILE A 166 21.24 3.55 1.95
CA ILE A 166 21.94 3.97 3.17
C ILE A 166 21.12 5.07 3.86
N VAL A 167 20.37 4.70 4.89
CA VAL A 167 19.55 5.61 5.69
C VAL A 167 20.27 5.90 7.00
N SER A 168 20.75 7.13 7.17
CA SER A 168 21.63 7.52 8.29
C SER A 168 20.99 7.38 9.68
N ASP A 169 19.67 7.56 9.77
CA ASP A 169 18.88 7.50 10.99
C ASP A 169 18.06 6.20 11.12
N ARG A 170 18.42 5.14 10.38
CA ARG A 170 17.62 3.90 10.28
C ARG A 170 17.28 3.31 11.66
N ASP A 171 18.24 3.29 12.57
CA ASP A 171 18.07 2.72 13.91
C ASP A 171 17.09 3.54 14.78
N LEU A 172 16.92 4.83 14.48
CA LEU A 172 15.97 5.71 15.17
C LEU A 172 14.52 5.55 14.67
N ARG A 173 14.34 4.93 13.49
CA ARG A 173 13.03 4.73 12.86
C ARG A 173 12.25 3.51 13.40
N GLY A 174 12.85 2.74 14.31
CA GLY A 174 12.23 1.58 14.95
C GLY A 174 12.06 0.39 14.00
N ASP A 175 11.02 -0.41 14.23
CA ASP A 175 10.81 -1.68 13.50
C ASP A 175 10.55 -1.51 12.00
N TYR A 176 9.91 -0.41 11.59
CA TYR A 176 9.52 -0.15 10.19
C TYR A 176 10.57 0.69 9.48
N CYS A 177 11.82 0.23 9.55
CA CYS A 177 12.97 0.99 9.11
C CYS A 177 13.41 0.68 7.68
N TYR A 178 12.65 -0.09 6.89
CA TYR A 178 12.94 -0.37 5.48
C TYR A 178 11.81 0.11 4.56
N LEU A 179 12.17 0.53 3.35
CA LEU A 179 11.22 0.90 2.32
C LEU A 179 10.48 -0.33 1.76
N ASN A 180 9.19 -0.16 1.47
CA ASN A 180 8.37 -1.10 0.72
C ASN A 180 7.78 -0.46 -0.54
N ALA A 181 7.93 -1.14 -1.68
CA ALA A 181 7.53 -0.60 -2.98
C ALA A 181 6.06 -0.88 -3.37
N GLY A 182 5.34 -1.69 -2.59
CA GLY A 182 3.96 -2.05 -2.91
C GLY A 182 2.95 -0.93 -2.69
N THR A 183 3.35 0.16 -2.04
CA THR A 183 2.54 1.38 -1.87
C THR A 183 3.40 2.63 -1.95
N CYS A 184 2.89 3.66 -2.62
CA CYS A 184 3.51 4.98 -2.75
C CYS A 184 2.44 6.06 -2.86
N PHE A 185 2.60 7.16 -2.13
CA PHE A 185 1.74 8.33 -2.20
C PHE A 185 2.61 9.59 -2.29
N GLY A 186 2.21 10.53 -3.13
CA GLY A 186 2.97 11.76 -3.26
C GLY A 186 2.40 12.71 -4.30
N GLU A 187 3.12 13.81 -4.49
CA GLU A 187 2.82 14.80 -5.52
C GLU A 187 3.04 14.17 -6.90
N THR A 188 2.03 14.21 -7.77
CA THR A 188 2.03 13.46 -9.04
C THR A 188 3.28 13.72 -9.89
N LEU A 189 3.74 14.97 -9.97
CA LEU A 189 4.94 15.32 -10.75
C LEU A 189 6.21 14.70 -10.16
N LYS A 190 6.35 14.70 -8.85
CA LYS A 190 7.52 14.12 -8.15
C LYS A 190 7.48 12.60 -8.14
N VAL A 191 6.29 12.01 -8.03
CA VAL A 191 6.11 10.55 -8.23
C VAL A 191 6.45 10.16 -9.67
N THR A 192 6.09 10.98 -10.67
CA THR A 192 6.47 10.76 -12.07
C THR A 192 7.98 10.79 -12.25
N GLU A 193 8.65 11.81 -11.70
CA GLU A 193 10.12 11.94 -11.71
C GLU A 193 10.79 10.72 -11.08
N PHE A 194 10.29 10.26 -9.93
CA PHE A 194 10.80 9.07 -9.25
C PHE A 194 10.68 7.80 -10.11
N TYR A 195 9.48 7.52 -10.63
CA TYR A 195 9.28 6.32 -11.44
C TYR A 195 10.01 6.40 -12.78
N GLN A 196 10.30 7.60 -13.30
CA GLN A 196 11.10 7.79 -14.51
C GLN A 196 12.53 7.31 -14.26
N ALA A 197 13.16 7.76 -13.18
CA ALA A 197 14.47 7.26 -12.77
C ALA A 197 14.46 5.73 -12.55
N ALA A 198 13.42 5.18 -11.91
CA ALA A 198 13.33 3.74 -11.64
C ALA A 198 13.13 2.90 -12.91
N ALA A 199 12.52 3.46 -13.95
CA ALA A 199 12.30 2.79 -15.24
C ALA A 199 13.52 2.83 -16.17
N GLU A 200 14.42 3.78 -15.97
CA GLU A 200 15.68 3.99 -16.72
C GLU A 200 16.84 3.18 -16.14
N LEU A 201 16.64 2.54 -15.00
CA LEU A 201 17.58 1.61 -14.41
C LEU A 201 17.77 0.36 -15.31
N GLU A 202 18.96 0.21 -15.88
CA GLU A 202 19.38 -0.89 -16.74
C GLU A 202 20.60 -1.62 -16.16
N ASP A 203 20.85 -2.85 -16.60
CA ASP A 203 22.03 -3.66 -16.24
C ASP A 203 22.27 -3.87 -14.73
N ILE A 204 21.18 -3.96 -13.95
CA ILE A 204 21.24 -4.21 -12.50
C ILE A 204 21.26 -5.71 -12.21
N ASP A 205 22.10 -6.11 -11.25
CA ASP A 205 22.05 -7.42 -10.61
C ASP A 205 20.79 -7.57 -9.74
N ASN A 206 19.69 -8.01 -10.37
CA ASN A 206 18.38 -8.22 -9.75
C ASN A 206 17.92 -9.68 -9.89
N PRO A 207 18.57 -10.63 -9.20
CA PRO A 207 18.31 -12.06 -9.38
C PRO A 207 16.91 -12.46 -8.90
N GLU A 208 16.30 -11.70 -8.00
CA GLU A 208 14.94 -11.93 -7.48
C GLU A 208 13.85 -11.30 -8.38
N GLY A 209 14.22 -10.52 -9.42
CA GLY A 209 13.25 -9.82 -10.27
C GLY A 209 12.36 -8.86 -9.48
N SER A 210 12.90 -8.25 -8.41
CA SER A 210 12.16 -7.41 -7.48
C SER A 210 12.15 -5.96 -7.95
N GLU A 211 10.97 -5.38 -8.11
CA GLU A 211 10.81 -3.93 -8.31
C GLU A 211 11.27 -3.15 -7.10
N GLN A 212 11.17 -3.74 -5.91
CA GLN A 212 11.56 -3.08 -4.66
C GLN A 212 13.06 -2.78 -4.65
N LEU A 213 13.89 -3.57 -5.35
CA LEU A 213 15.31 -3.25 -5.55
C LEU A 213 15.49 -1.95 -6.32
N LEU A 214 14.80 -1.82 -7.46
CA LEU A 214 14.87 -0.64 -8.33
C LEU A 214 14.44 0.62 -7.58
N VAL A 215 13.29 0.53 -6.87
CA VAL A 215 12.77 1.62 -6.04
C VAL A 215 13.76 1.99 -4.94
N ARG A 216 14.38 1.02 -4.25
CA ARG A 216 15.35 1.30 -3.19
C ARG A 216 16.64 1.95 -3.72
N MET A 217 17.09 1.58 -4.92
CA MET A 217 18.24 2.23 -5.57
C MET A 217 17.94 3.69 -5.88
N VAL A 218 16.79 4.00 -6.50
CA VAL A 218 16.42 5.40 -6.76
C VAL A 218 16.21 6.16 -5.46
N PHE A 219 15.58 5.55 -4.45
CA PHE A 219 15.42 6.18 -3.14
C PHE A 219 16.77 6.57 -2.53
N ASN A 220 17.79 5.72 -2.62
CA ASN A 220 19.10 6.00 -2.05
C ASN A 220 19.68 7.34 -2.54
N ASP A 221 19.47 7.64 -3.81
CA ASP A 221 20.03 8.82 -4.48
C ASP A 221 19.12 10.07 -4.35
N ASN A 222 17.94 9.93 -3.75
CA ASN A 222 16.89 10.97 -3.73
C ASN A 222 16.28 11.19 -2.33
N GLN A 223 16.99 10.85 -1.26
CA GLN A 223 16.51 10.93 0.14
C GLN A 223 16.17 12.37 0.59
N GLU A 224 16.62 13.38 -0.14
CA GLU A 224 16.31 14.79 0.11
C GLU A 224 14.83 15.12 -0.17
N TRP A 225 14.16 14.38 -1.06
CA TRP A 225 12.74 14.60 -1.39
C TRP A 225 11.87 13.32 -1.40
N VAL A 226 12.47 12.15 -1.18
CA VAL A 226 11.74 10.88 -0.98
C VAL A 226 11.93 10.39 0.45
N ASP A 227 10.88 9.82 1.03
CA ASP A 227 10.97 9.08 2.29
C ASP A 227 10.03 7.85 2.27
N PHE A 228 10.01 7.09 3.36
CA PHE A 228 9.06 6.00 3.59
C PHE A 228 8.37 6.16 4.95
N ASP A 229 7.13 5.69 5.06
CA ASP A 229 6.23 5.93 6.19
C ASP A 229 6.58 5.10 7.44
N TRP A 230 7.76 5.33 8.02
CA TRP A 230 8.26 4.58 9.17
C TRP A 230 7.41 4.80 10.44
N GLN A 231 6.64 5.89 10.52
CA GLN A 231 5.67 6.13 11.62
C GLN A 231 4.31 5.47 11.37
N ARG A 232 4.07 4.92 10.17
CA ARG A 232 2.84 4.21 9.77
C ARG A 232 1.58 5.08 9.88
N LYS A 233 1.68 6.34 9.46
CA LYS A 233 0.56 7.29 9.47
C LYS A 233 -0.34 7.15 8.25
N VAL A 234 0.22 6.73 7.12
CA VAL A 234 -0.45 6.61 5.82
C VAL A 234 -0.60 5.13 5.45
N PHE A 235 0.49 4.37 5.54
CA PHE A 235 0.64 2.98 5.16
C PHE A 235 0.92 2.10 6.37
N GLN A 236 0.35 0.90 6.36
CA GLN A 236 0.73 -0.16 7.26
C GLN A 236 0.99 -1.45 6.47
N THR A 237 2.25 -1.83 6.39
CA THR A 237 2.64 -3.12 5.83
C THR A 237 2.53 -4.21 6.89
N PHE A 238 1.77 -5.25 6.58
CA PHE A 238 1.66 -6.46 7.37
C PHE A 238 2.61 -7.49 6.77
N SER A 239 3.75 -7.70 7.42
CA SER A 239 4.71 -8.76 7.05
C SER A 239 4.96 -9.66 8.26
N LYS A 240 5.96 -9.34 9.09
CA LYS A 240 6.17 -9.88 10.44
C LYS A 240 5.36 -9.11 11.49
N THR A 241 4.27 -8.48 11.08
CA THR A 241 3.38 -7.72 11.95
C THR A 241 2.33 -8.69 12.45
N THR A 242 2.33 -9.02 13.74
CA THR A 242 1.21 -9.75 14.35
C THR A 242 -0.01 -8.84 14.32
N LEU A 243 -1.12 -9.33 13.77
CA LEU A 243 -2.39 -8.62 13.84
C LEU A 243 -3.00 -8.85 15.22
N GLU A 244 -3.00 -7.80 16.03
CA GLU A 244 -3.81 -7.77 17.24
C GLU A 244 -5.18 -7.19 16.88
N ILE A 245 -6.19 -8.01 17.07
CA ILE A 245 -7.59 -7.61 16.99
C ILE A 245 -7.87 -6.75 18.21
N ILE A 246 -8.01 -5.45 18.03
CA ILE A 246 -8.41 -4.55 19.12
C ILE A 246 -9.93 -4.40 19.05
N ALA A 247 -10.60 -4.82 20.13
CA ALA A 247 -12.05 -4.74 20.30
C ALA A 247 -12.54 -3.28 20.11
N PRO A 248 -13.79 -3.06 19.68
CA PRO A 248 -14.18 -1.82 19.00
C PRO A 248 -13.99 -0.59 19.90
N TYR A 249 -13.17 0.35 19.44
CA TYR A 249 -13.11 1.68 20.02
C TYR A 249 -14.47 2.36 19.80
N THR A 250 -15.23 2.50 20.88
CA THR A 250 -16.29 3.50 20.97
C THR A 250 -15.61 4.84 21.17
N PHE A 251 -15.63 5.70 20.16
CA PHE A 251 -15.29 7.11 20.36
C PHE A 251 -16.27 7.69 21.37
N ARG A 252 -15.80 8.02 22.58
CA ARG A 252 -16.48 8.97 23.45
C ARG A 252 -15.92 10.35 23.13
N ALA A 253 -16.79 11.22 22.64
CA ALA A 253 -16.55 12.66 22.68
C ALA A 253 -16.38 13.07 24.14
N TYR A 254 -15.30 13.80 24.44
CA TYR A 254 -15.22 14.64 25.64
C TYR A 254 -15.64 16.06 25.25
#